data_AF-E3K1N1-F1
#
_entry.id   AF-E3K1N1-F1
#
_cell.length_a   1.000
_cell.length_b   1.000
_cell.length_c   1.000
_cell.angle_alpha   90.00
_cell.angle_beta   90.00
_cell.angle_gamma   90.00
#
_symmetry.space_group_name_H-M   'P 1'
#
loop_
_entity.id
_entity.type
_entity.pdbx_description
1 polymer ?
#
loop_
_entity_poly.entity_id
_entity_poly.type
_entity_poly.pdbx_seq_one_letter_code
_entity_poly.pdbx_strand_id
1 'polypeptide(L)'
;MDVWVDGTWTPKDAHKQIVWVDDNQRYARGEAWSIGKIDNLNALLLQMQNLVLTSLQQQLGNLLELLDLKGLPAKFPKKKLADALEIVFRLIHTVDRMTHFVQSIAPIVMDPLHSYKKNDRDYGGLKVYRSTRLISNLNDLIHPLVQTLLNHYTLFIRALPKNHQISHFDEGKLMFHSRNLVHATAKTSKAIDHIIKWFKKSDSSIIQDDC
;
A
#
# COMPACT_ATOMS: atom_id res chain seq x y z
N MET A 1 -18.24 -4.35 -32.27
CA MET A 1 -17.01 -4.63 -33.04
C MET A 1 -16.06 -3.54 -32.63
N ASP A 2 -15.27 -3.80 -31.58
CA ASP A 2 -14.51 -2.75 -30.92
C ASP A 2 -13.05 -2.84 -31.36
N VAL A 3 -12.60 -1.73 -31.91
CA VAL A 3 -11.30 -1.57 -32.55
C VAL A 3 -10.22 -1.54 -31.46
N TRP A 4 -9.25 -2.44 -31.62
CA TRP A 4 -8.00 -2.42 -30.89
C TRP A 4 -7.18 -1.21 -31.30
N VAL A 5 -7.03 -0.24 -30.40
CA VAL A 5 -5.95 0.76 -30.46
C VAL A 5 -5.32 0.84 -29.09
N ASP A 6 -4.04 0.44 -29.07
CA ASP A 6 -3.03 0.75 -28.05
C ASP A 6 -3.31 0.34 -26.59
N GLY A 7 -2.99 -0.92 -26.28
CA GLY A 7 -2.15 -1.30 -25.12
C GLY A 7 -2.60 -1.00 -23.67
N THR A 8 -3.61 -0.18 -23.43
CA THR A 8 -4.00 0.28 -22.09
C THR A 8 -5.50 0.10 -21.89
N TRP A 9 -5.89 -1.13 -21.56
CA TRP A 9 -7.23 -1.35 -21.04
C TRP A 9 -7.29 -0.86 -19.59
N THR A 10 -7.84 0.34 -19.40
CA THR A 10 -8.25 0.83 -18.08
C THR A 10 -9.70 0.40 -17.83
N PRO A 11 -9.96 -0.52 -16.88
CA PRO A 11 -11.33 -0.83 -16.47
C PRO A 11 -11.95 0.36 -15.75
N LYS A 12 -12.73 1.18 -16.48
CA LYS A 12 -13.40 2.39 -15.97
C LYS A 12 -14.32 2.16 -14.76
N ASP A 13 -14.69 0.93 -14.44
CA ASP A 13 -15.75 0.64 -13.47
C ASP A 13 -15.31 -0.04 -12.16
N ALA A 14 -14.00 -0.28 -11.94
CA ALA A 14 -13.50 -0.76 -10.64
C ALA A 14 -12.97 0.36 -9.72
N HIS A 15 -12.89 1.59 -10.23
CA HIS A 15 -12.24 2.72 -9.57
C HIS A 15 -13.12 3.50 -8.59
N LYS A 16 -14.37 3.08 -8.36
CA LYS A 16 -15.36 3.90 -7.62
C LYS A 16 -15.39 3.71 -6.10
N GLN A 17 -14.54 2.87 -5.51
CA GLN A 17 -14.57 2.62 -4.06
C GLN A 17 -13.32 2.97 -3.29
N ILE A 18 -12.26 3.47 -3.93
CA ILE A 18 -11.12 4.00 -3.19
C ILE A 18 -10.73 5.37 -3.73
N VAL A 19 -11.19 6.40 -3.03
CA VAL A 19 -10.78 7.78 -3.25
C VAL A 19 -9.37 7.93 -2.67
N TRP A 20 -8.37 7.52 -3.44
CA TRP A 20 -6.98 7.85 -3.15
C TRP A 20 -6.81 9.34 -3.40
N VAL A 21 -6.45 10.09 -2.36
CA VAL A 21 -6.24 11.51 -2.52
C VAL A 21 -4.83 11.81 -2.14
N ASP A 22 -4.05 12.03 -3.20
CA ASP A 22 -2.71 12.61 -3.16
C ASP A 22 -2.69 14.00 -2.49
N ASP A 23 -3.84 14.65 -2.39
CA ASP A 23 -3.96 15.95 -1.75
C ASP A 23 -4.10 15.81 -0.22
N ASN A 24 -2.97 15.56 0.44
CA ASN A 24 -2.90 15.65 1.89
C ASN A 24 -3.22 17.05 2.43
N GLN A 25 -3.22 18.10 1.58
CA GLN A 25 -3.58 19.45 2.00
C GLN A 25 -5.05 19.54 2.43
N ARG A 26 -5.93 18.67 1.95
CA ARG A 26 -7.31 18.61 2.43
C ARG A 26 -7.44 18.24 3.91
N TYR A 27 -6.38 17.67 4.49
CA TYR A 27 -6.29 17.36 5.92
C TYR A 27 -5.60 18.47 6.72
N ALA A 28 -5.18 19.56 6.07
CA ALA A 28 -4.67 20.74 6.75
C ALA A 28 -5.70 21.24 7.78
N ARG A 29 -5.28 21.37 9.04
CA ARG A 29 -6.08 21.97 10.11
C ARG A 29 -5.17 22.77 11.03
N GLY A 30 -5.54 24.01 11.29
CA GLY A 30 -4.89 24.85 12.29
C GLY A 30 -5.35 24.46 13.70
N GLU A 31 -4.77 23.40 14.26
CA GLU A 31 -5.09 22.94 15.62
C GLU A 31 -3.84 22.96 16.51
N ALA A 32 -3.98 23.50 17.72
CA ALA A 32 -2.98 23.29 18.76
C ALA A 32 -3.04 21.83 19.24
N TRP A 33 -1.93 21.12 19.14
CA TRP A 33 -1.85 19.72 19.57
C TRP A 33 -1.67 19.65 21.07
N SER A 34 -2.61 19.01 21.77
CA SER A 34 -2.41 18.65 23.18
C SER A 34 -1.39 17.51 23.29
N ILE A 35 -0.69 17.45 24.42
CA ILE A 35 0.27 16.37 24.72
C ILE A 35 -0.40 14.99 24.56
N GLY A 36 -1.61 14.81 25.10
CA GLY A 36 -2.35 13.55 24.95
C GLY A 36 -2.71 13.19 23.49
N LYS A 37 -2.91 14.18 22.61
CA LYS A 37 -3.12 13.92 21.18
C LYS A 37 -1.82 13.45 20.50
N ILE A 38 -0.70 14.06 20.85
CA ILE A 38 0.63 13.65 20.38
C ILE A 38 1.01 12.25 20.89
N ASP A 39 0.73 11.91 22.14
CA ASP A 39 0.98 10.59 22.71
C ASP A 39 0.16 9.51 21.99
N ASN A 40 -1.12 9.78 21.73
CA ASN A 40 -1.99 8.88 20.96
C ASN A 40 -1.47 8.65 19.53
N LEU A 41 -1.01 9.72 18.86
CA LEU A 41 -0.44 9.58 17.52
C LEU A 41 0.90 8.82 17.54
N ASN A 42 1.74 9.01 18.56
CA ASN A 42 2.97 8.24 18.74
C ASN A 42 2.66 6.75 19.01
N ALA A 43 1.59 6.43 19.73
CA ALA A 43 1.13 5.05 19.86
C ALA A 43 0.68 4.46 18.51
N LEU A 44 -0.02 5.23 17.68
CA LEU A 44 -0.36 4.83 16.31
C LEU A 44 0.88 4.64 15.43
N LEU A 45 1.89 5.49 15.57
CA LEU A 45 3.19 5.35 14.89
C LEU A 45 3.84 3.99 15.20
N LEU A 46 3.83 3.59 16.48
CA LEU A 46 4.36 2.30 16.92
C LEU A 46 3.53 1.13 16.37
N GLN A 47 2.20 1.26 16.33
CA GLN A 47 1.35 0.23 15.70
C GLN A 47 1.63 0.11 14.19
N MET A 48 1.81 1.25 13.51
CA MET A 48 2.13 1.28 12.09
C MET A 48 3.45 0.56 11.81
N GLN A 49 4.48 0.85 12.61
CA GLN A 49 5.81 0.25 12.50
C GLN A 49 5.82 -1.25 12.78
N ASN A 50 5.19 -1.70 13.87
CA ASN A 50 5.38 -3.07 14.36
C ASN A 50 4.33 -4.05 13.83
N LEU A 51 3.11 -3.59 13.57
CA LEU A 51 1.98 -4.47 13.25
C LEU A 51 1.52 -4.30 11.81
N VAL A 52 1.28 -3.07 11.37
CA VAL A 52 0.64 -2.84 10.06
C VAL A 52 1.58 -3.19 8.91
N LEU A 53 2.82 -2.68 8.92
CA LEU A 53 3.80 -2.98 7.86
C LEU A 53 4.20 -4.45 7.83
N THR A 54 4.40 -5.05 9.00
CA THR A 54 4.71 -6.48 9.13
C THR A 54 3.55 -7.34 8.60
N SER A 55 2.31 -7.00 8.95
CA SER A 55 1.11 -7.69 8.46
C SER A 55 0.98 -7.56 6.95
N LEU A 56 1.24 -6.38 6.38
CA LEU A 56 1.23 -6.19 4.93
C LEU A 56 2.26 -7.11 4.26
N GLN A 57 3.49 -7.14 4.77
CA GLN A 57 4.55 -7.99 4.23
C GLN A 57 4.21 -9.48 4.31
N GLN A 58 3.64 -9.93 5.42
CA GLN A 58 3.19 -11.32 5.59
C GLN A 58 2.05 -11.67 4.63
N GLN A 59 1.04 -10.80 4.50
CA GLN A 59 -0.08 -11.01 3.59
C GLN A 59 0.38 -11.13 2.13
N LEU A 60 1.35 -10.30 1.72
CA LEU A 60 1.98 -10.38 0.40
C LEU A 60 2.71 -11.71 0.17
N GLY A 61 3.47 -12.18 1.17
CA GLY A 61 4.15 -13.47 1.12
C GLY A 61 3.16 -14.64 1.00
N ASN A 62 2.14 -14.66 1.86
CA ASN A 62 1.09 -15.69 1.84
C ASN A 62 0.36 -15.72 0.48
N LEU A 63 0.10 -14.56 -0.12
CA LEU A 63 -0.55 -14.48 -1.42
C LEU A 63 0.31 -15.12 -2.52
N LEU A 64 1.61 -14.87 -2.52
CA LEU A 64 2.53 -15.48 -3.48
C LEU A 64 2.63 -17.00 -3.31
N GLU A 65 2.73 -17.47 -2.08
CA GLU A 65 2.82 -18.89 -1.76
C GLU A 65 1.56 -19.65 -2.19
N LEU A 66 0.40 -19.10 -1.84
CA LEU A 66 -0.89 -19.71 -2.14
C LEU A 66 -1.16 -19.84 -3.65
N LEU A 67 -0.73 -18.84 -4.42
CA LEU A 67 -0.90 -18.82 -5.87
C LEU A 67 -0.01 -19.83 -6.60
N ASP A 68 1.02 -20.37 -5.96
CA ASP A 68 1.97 -21.36 -6.51
C ASP A 68 2.25 -21.16 -8.00
N LEU A 69 2.83 -20.00 -8.31
CA LEU A 69 3.00 -19.49 -9.67
C LEU A 69 4.00 -20.30 -10.51
N LYS A 70 4.67 -21.30 -9.92
CA LYS A 70 5.64 -22.18 -10.60
C LYS A 70 4.99 -23.43 -11.21
N GLY A 71 3.73 -23.73 -10.85
CA GLY A 71 3.00 -24.88 -11.35
C GLY A 71 1.52 -24.55 -11.49
N LEU A 72 1.19 -23.60 -12.38
CA LEU A 72 -0.20 -23.22 -12.63
C LEU A 72 -0.98 -24.44 -13.13
N PRO A 73 -1.90 -25.00 -12.32
CA PRO A 73 -2.63 -26.19 -12.72
C PRO A 73 -3.62 -25.82 -13.83
N ALA A 74 -3.92 -26.78 -14.73
CA ALA A 74 -4.99 -26.66 -15.72
C ALA A 74 -6.35 -26.27 -15.07
N LYS A 75 -6.50 -26.57 -13.77
CA LYS A 75 -7.63 -26.15 -12.94
C LYS A 75 -7.13 -25.56 -11.62
N PHE A 76 -7.35 -24.28 -11.41
CA PHE A 76 -7.07 -23.65 -10.12
C PHE A 76 -8.08 -24.14 -9.06
N PRO A 77 -7.64 -24.68 -7.91
CA PRO A 77 -8.56 -25.19 -6.90
C PRO A 77 -9.47 -24.07 -6.35
N LYS A 78 -10.79 -24.31 -6.30
CA LYS A 78 -11.77 -23.34 -5.77
C LYS A 78 -11.43 -22.87 -4.35
N LYS A 79 -10.92 -23.78 -3.50
CA LYS A 79 -10.48 -23.47 -2.14
C LYS A 79 -9.32 -22.45 -2.14
N LYS A 80 -8.28 -22.71 -2.95
CA LYS A 80 -7.16 -21.76 -3.11
C LYS A 80 -7.64 -20.39 -3.59
N LEU A 81 -8.62 -20.32 -4.50
CA LEU A 81 -9.16 -19.02 -4.93
C LEU A 81 -9.87 -18.29 -3.78
N ALA A 82 -10.64 -18.99 -2.95
CA ALA A 82 -11.31 -18.41 -1.79
C ALA A 82 -10.29 -17.89 -0.76
N ASP A 83 -9.29 -18.69 -0.42
CA ASP A 83 -8.21 -18.31 0.50
C ASP A 83 -7.45 -17.07 -0.03
N ALA A 84 -7.24 -17.00 -1.36
CA ALA A 84 -6.55 -15.90 -1.99
C ALA A 84 -7.36 -14.60 -1.92
N LEU A 85 -8.67 -14.69 -2.15
CA LEU A 85 -9.61 -13.56 -2.00
C LEU A 85 -9.65 -13.05 -0.56
N GLU A 86 -9.61 -13.95 0.43
CA GLU A 86 -9.56 -13.57 1.85
C GLU A 86 -8.28 -12.77 2.17
N ILE A 87 -7.13 -13.23 1.67
CA ILE A 87 -5.85 -12.50 1.84
C ILE A 87 -5.94 -11.11 1.20
N VAL A 88 -6.53 -10.99 0.00
CA VAL A 88 -6.73 -9.69 -0.64
C VAL A 88 -7.69 -8.79 0.12
N PHE A 89 -8.75 -9.33 0.69
CA PHE A 89 -9.63 -8.57 1.57
C PHE A 89 -8.89 -8.01 2.79
N ARG A 90 -8.03 -8.83 3.41
CA ARG A 90 -7.15 -8.39 4.51
C ARG A 90 -6.11 -7.34 4.07
N LEU A 91 -5.60 -7.44 2.84
CA LEU A 91 -4.70 -6.43 2.26
C LEU A 91 -5.39 -5.08 2.16
N ILE A 92 -6.63 -5.03 1.64
CA ILE A 92 -7.41 -3.79 1.53
C ILE A 92 -7.55 -3.14 2.91
N HIS A 93 -7.98 -3.89 3.92
CA HIS A 93 -8.09 -3.37 5.28
C HIS A 93 -6.76 -2.88 5.87
N THR A 94 -5.67 -3.54 5.54
CA THR A 94 -4.33 -3.11 6.00
C THR A 94 -3.98 -1.77 5.37
N VAL A 95 -4.25 -1.59 4.08
CA VAL A 95 -4.02 -0.33 3.37
C VAL A 95 -4.93 0.80 3.89
N ASP A 96 -6.19 0.50 4.21
CA ASP A 96 -7.11 1.48 4.82
C ASP A 96 -6.55 1.99 6.15
N ARG A 97 -6.00 1.10 6.99
CA ARG A 97 -5.34 1.49 8.24
C ARG A 97 -4.13 2.39 8.01
N MET A 98 -3.32 2.10 6.98
CA MET A 98 -2.19 2.96 6.61
C MET A 98 -2.66 4.33 6.17
N THR A 99 -3.72 4.37 5.36
CA THR A 99 -4.34 5.60 4.87
C THR A 99 -4.87 6.43 6.03
N HIS A 100 -5.62 5.83 6.95
CA HIS A 100 -6.08 6.52 8.15
C HIS A 100 -4.95 7.04 9.03
N PHE A 101 -3.84 6.30 9.13
CA PHE A 101 -2.67 6.77 9.85
C PHE A 101 -2.07 8.02 9.18
N VAL A 102 -1.87 8.00 7.86
CA VAL A 102 -1.40 9.18 7.09
C VAL A 102 -2.33 10.37 7.31
N GLN A 103 -3.64 10.17 7.24
CA GLN A 103 -4.64 11.21 7.49
C GLN A 103 -4.55 11.80 8.90
N SER A 104 -4.22 10.97 9.88
CA SER A 104 -4.14 11.37 11.29
C SER A 104 -2.91 12.24 11.58
N ILE A 105 -1.81 12.01 10.85
CA ILE A 105 -0.56 12.77 11.02
C ILE A 105 -0.39 13.89 10.00
N ALA A 106 -1.12 13.88 8.88
CA ALA A 106 -1.06 14.91 7.85
C ALA A 106 -1.21 16.35 8.40
N PRO A 107 -2.12 16.63 9.35
CA PRO A 107 -2.20 17.94 9.99
C PRO A 107 -0.91 18.45 10.63
N ILE A 108 0.02 17.57 11.08
CA ILE A 108 1.31 17.99 11.66
C ILE A 108 2.18 18.69 10.61
N VAL A 109 2.10 18.23 9.36
CA VAL A 109 2.93 18.70 8.25
C VAL A 109 2.23 19.81 7.45
N MET A 110 0.90 19.70 7.34
CA MET A 110 0.08 20.54 6.46
C MET A 110 -0.57 21.72 7.20
N ASP A 111 -0.21 21.97 8.46
CA ASP A 111 -0.79 23.07 9.23
C ASP A 111 -0.41 24.43 8.57
N PRO A 112 -1.38 25.17 8.02
CA PRO A 112 -1.11 26.45 7.36
C PRO A 112 -0.75 27.55 8.37
N LEU A 113 -1.01 27.31 9.66
CA LEU A 113 -0.62 28.18 10.78
C LEU A 113 0.70 27.73 11.42
N HIS A 114 1.30 26.62 10.97
CA HIS A 114 2.63 26.23 11.40
C HIS A 114 3.64 27.22 10.84
N SER A 115 4.02 28.21 11.65
CA SER A 115 5.30 28.86 11.44
C SER A 115 6.36 27.79 11.63
N TYR A 116 7.30 27.67 10.69
CA TYR A 116 8.50 26.83 10.76
C TYR A 116 9.36 27.07 12.03
N LYS A 117 8.96 28.03 12.89
CA LYS A 117 9.57 28.39 14.16
C LYS A 117 8.94 27.70 15.39
N LYS A 118 7.87 26.91 15.25
CA LYS A 118 7.32 26.15 16.39
C LYS A 118 8.23 24.96 16.68
N ASN A 119 8.82 24.95 17.87
CA ASN A 119 9.68 23.88 18.34
C ASN A 119 8.88 22.56 18.43
N ASP A 120 9.17 21.60 17.55
CA ASP A 120 8.51 20.28 17.51
C ASP A 120 9.19 19.25 18.42
N ARG A 121 10.05 19.70 19.34
CA ARG A 121 10.82 18.86 20.27
C ARG A 121 9.96 17.83 20.99
N ASP A 122 8.73 18.20 21.35
CA ASP A 122 7.82 17.36 22.14
C ASP A 122 7.00 16.38 21.28
N TYR A 123 7.16 16.40 19.95
CA TYR A 123 6.39 15.55 19.04
C TYR A 123 6.96 14.12 18.96
N GLY A 124 8.14 13.89 19.54
CA GLY A 124 8.77 12.57 19.59
C GLY A 124 9.07 12.03 18.19
N GLY A 125 8.49 10.88 17.83
CA GLY A 125 8.67 10.27 16.51
C GLY A 125 7.94 11.00 15.38
N LEU A 126 7.07 11.96 15.73
CA LEU A 126 6.22 12.70 14.80
C LEU A 126 6.70 14.13 14.52
N LYS A 127 7.96 14.44 14.82
CA LYS A 127 8.61 15.68 14.38
C LYS A 127 8.29 15.97 12.92
N VAL A 128 8.14 17.24 12.57
CA VAL A 128 7.59 17.68 11.28
C VAL A 128 8.34 17.03 10.13
N TYR A 129 9.67 17.11 10.13
CA TYR A 129 10.50 16.50 9.07
C TYR A 129 10.32 14.98 8.97
N ARG A 130 10.16 14.26 10.10
CA ARG A 130 9.91 12.82 10.12
C ARG A 130 8.53 12.51 9.54
N SER A 131 7.52 13.24 9.99
CA SER A 131 6.14 13.08 9.52
C SER A 131 6.03 13.39 8.01
N THR A 132 6.71 14.41 7.51
CA THR A 132 6.75 14.75 6.07
C THR A 132 7.28 13.58 5.26
N ARG A 133 8.45 13.05 5.64
CA ARG A 133 9.07 11.93 4.92
C ARG A 133 8.24 10.65 5.04
N LEU A 134 7.65 10.41 6.21
CA LEU A 134 6.80 9.25 6.44
C LEU A 134 5.55 9.26 5.57
N ILE A 135 4.87 10.42 5.48
CA ILE A 135 3.71 10.59 4.61
C ILE A 135 4.09 10.32 3.15
N SER A 136 5.20 10.89 2.67
CA SER A 136 5.69 10.64 1.31
C SER A 136 5.92 9.15 1.06
N ASN A 137 6.70 8.50 1.93
CA ASN A 137 7.02 7.08 1.81
C ASN A 137 5.78 6.19 1.81
N LEU A 138 4.79 6.50 2.68
CA LEU A 138 3.55 5.73 2.76
C LEU A 138 2.65 5.97 1.54
N ASN A 139 2.57 7.20 1.04
CA ASN A 139 1.85 7.49 -0.20
C ASN A 139 2.49 6.77 -1.40
N ASP A 140 3.82 6.77 -1.50
CA ASP A 140 4.56 6.05 -2.54
C ASP A 140 4.38 4.53 -2.45
N LEU A 141 4.10 4.00 -1.25
CA LEU A 141 3.77 2.58 -1.07
C LEU A 141 2.32 2.29 -1.43
N ILE A 142 1.38 3.07 -0.89
CA ILE A 142 -0.06 2.83 -1.02
C ILE A 142 -0.52 3.05 -2.46
N HIS A 143 -0.13 4.19 -3.06
CA HIS A 143 -0.70 4.65 -4.32
C HIS A 143 -0.18 3.83 -5.52
N PRO A 144 1.10 3.90 -5.94
CA PRO A 144 1.52 3.15 -7.12
C PRO A 144 1.66 1.65 -6.84
N LEU A 145 2.22 1.23 -5.70
CA LEU A 145 2.66 -0.16 -5.54
C LEU A 145 1.52 -1.11 -5.17
N VAL A 146 0.71 -0.76 -4.16
CA VAL A 146 -0.42 -1.62 -3.77
C VAL A 146 -1.53 -1.57 -4.81
N GLN A 147 -1.80 -0.43 -5.45
CA GLN A 147 -2.78 -0.36 -6.55
C GLN A 147 -2.37 -1.23 -7.74
N THR A 148 -1.11 -1.15 -8.18
CA THR A 148 -0.60 -2.01 -9.26
C THR A 148 -0.74 -3.49 -8.88
N LEU A 149 -0.45 -3.85 -7.64
CA LEU A 149 -0.61 -5.23 -7.16
C LEU A 149 -2.07 -5.70 -7.21
N LEU A 150 -3.01 -4.92 -6.66
CA LEU A 150 -4.44 -5.27 -6.66
C LEU A 150 -4.99 -5.37 -8.09
N ASN A 151 -4.51 -4.53 -9.01
CA ASN A 151 -4.85 -4.61 -10.42
C ASN A 151 -4.35 -5.90 -11.07
N HIS A 152 -3.08 -6.27 -10.86
CA HIS A 152 -2.53 -7.52 -11.38
C HIS A 152 -3.23 -8.73 -10.82
N TYR A 153 -3.61 -8.69 -9.55
CA TYR A 153 -4.36 -9.75 -8.91
C TYR A 153 -5.77 -9.92 -9.51
N THR A 154 -6.48 -8.81 -9.73
CA THR A 154 -7.78 -8.80 -10.42
C THR A 154 -7.67 -9.37 -11.82
N LEU A 155 -6.62 -9.00 -12.57
CA LEU A 155 -6.38 -9.50 -13.91
C LEU A 155 -6.02 -10.99 -13.92
N PHE A 156 -5.22 -11.44 -12.96
CA PHE A 156 -4.89 -12.85 -12.77
C PHE A 156 -6.15 -13.68 -12.52
N ILE A 157 -7.01 -13.28 -11.57
CA ILE A 157 -8.29 -13.98 -11.30
C ILE A 157 -9.18 -14.01 -12.54
N ARG A 158 -9.24 -12.92 -13.31
CA ARG A 158 -10.04 -12.88 -14.55
C ARG A 158 -9.51 -13.80 -15.64
N ALA A 159 -8.19 -14.02 -15.68
CA ALA A 159 -7.55 -14.93 -16.62
C ALA A 159 -7.69 -16.41 -16.21
N LEU A 160 -8.09 -16.70 -14.96
CA LEU A 160 -8.34 -18.08 -14.54
C LEU A 160 -9.54 -18.68 -15.31
N PRO A 161 -9.42 -19.95 -15.78
CA PRO A 161 -10.49 -20.61 -16.51
C PRO A 161 -11.71 -20.82 -15.61
N LYS A 162 -12.84 -20.18 -15.96
CA LYS A 162 -14.10 -20.25 -15.19
C LYS A 162 -14.92 -21.52 -15.46
N ASN A 163 -14.86 -22.05 -16.69
CA ASN A 163 -15.48 -23.31 -17.13
C ASN A 163 -14.81 -23.80 -18.41
N HIS A 164 -14.43 -25.08 -18.46
CA HIS A 164 -13.67 -25.68 -19.59
C HIS A 164 -14.49 -25.84 -20.88
N GLN A 165 -15.82 -25.70 -20.83
CA GLN A 165 -16.69 -25.96 -21.99
C GLN A 165 -16.92 -24.76 -22.91
N ILE A 166 -16.60 -23.53 -22.48
CA ILE A 166 -16.95 -22.30 -23.23
C ILE A 166 -15.80 -21.28 -23.28
N SER A 167 -14.84 -21.33 -22.35
CA SER A 167 -13.79 -20.32 -22.22
C SER A 167 -12.50 -20.77 -22.88
N HIS A 168 -12.05 -20.05 -23.92
CA HIS A 168 -10.67 -20.18 -24.41
C HIS A 168 -9.69 -19.86 -23.27
N PHE A 169 -8.89 -20.85 -22.89
CA PHE A 169 -7.80 -20.69 -21.93
C PHE A 169 -6.64 -19.99 -22.61
N ASP A 170 -6.34 -18.76 -22.18
CA ASP A 170 -5.19 -17.98 -22.67
C ASP A 170 -4.03 -18.10 -21.68
N GLU A 171 -3.23 -19.13 -21.89
CA GLU A 171 -2.05 -19.44 -21.06
C GLU A 171 -1.03 -18.29 -21.07
N GLY A 172 -0.85 -17.63 -22.22
CA GLY A 172 0.07 -16.51 -22.37
C GLY A 172 -0.32 -15.33 -21.48
N LYS A 173 -1.61 -14.99 -21.45
CA LYS A 173 -2.14 -13.93 -20.59
C LYS A 173 -2.04 -14.29 -19.10
N LEU A 174 -2.33 -15.54 -18.74
CA LEU A 174 -2.18 -16.01 -17.36
C LEU A 174 -0.72 -15.92 -16.89
N MET A 175 0.22 -16.39 -17.71
CA MET A 175 1.66 -16.32 -17.43
C MET A 175 2.17 -14.87 -17.35
N PHE A 176 1.66 -13.98 -18.20
CA PHE A 176 1.97 -12.56 -18.15
C PHE A 176 1.52 -11.92 -16.84
N HIS A 177 0.27 -12.16 -16.41
CA HIS A 177 -0.24 -11.63 -15.15
C HIS A 177 0.47 -12.23 -13.93
N SER A 178 0.81 -13.52 -13.98
CA SER A 178 1.61 -14.20 -12.95
C SER A 178 2.98 -13.53 -12.75
N ARG A 179 3.74 -13.30 -13.83
CA ARG A 179 5.06 -12.63 -13.76
C ARG A 179 4.95 -11.22 -13.20
N ASN A 180 3.97 -10.45 -13.66
CA ASN A 180 3.74 -9.09 -13.17
C ASN A 180 3.36 -9.06 -11.69
N LEU A 181 2.61 -10.05 -11.22
CA LEU A 181 2.25 -10.18 -9.81
C LEU A 181 3.50 -10.46 -8.94
N VAL A 182 4.37 -11.39 -9.36
CA VAL A 182 5.66 -11.64 -8.67
C VAL A 182 6.50 -10.36 -8.61
N HIS A 183 6.62 -9.65 -9.74
CA HIS A 183 7.41 -8.44 -9.82
C HIS A 183 6.85 -7.32 -8.92
N ALA A 184 5.54 -7.08 -9.00
CA ALA A 184 4.85 -6.09 -8.18
C ALA A 184 5.01 -6.41 -6.70
N THR A 185 4.80 -7.66 -6.29
CA THR A 185 4.97 -8.06 -4.88
C THR A 185 6.40 -7.83 -4.41
N ALA A 186 7.42 -8.24 -5.18
CA ALA A 186 8.82 -8.03 -4.81
C ALA A 186 9.16 -6.55 -4.65
N LYS A 187 8.63 -5.69 -5.54
CA LYS A 187 8.81 -4.23 -5.46
C LYS A 187 8.14 -3.66 -4.20
N THR A 188 6.89 -4.06 -3.93
CA THR A 188 6.15 -3.65 -2.72
C THR A 188 6.84 -4.10 -1.44
N SER A 189 7.29 -5.35 -1.36
CA SER A 189 8.04 -5.86 -0.20
C SER A 189 9.33 -5.08 0.05
N LYS A 190 10.11 -4.76 -1.00
CA LYS A 190 11.31 -3.94 -0.86
C LYS A 190 11.00 -2.52 -0.35
N ALA A 191 9.90 -1.92 -0.80
CA ALA A 191 9.46 -0.62 -0.32
C ALA A 191 9.07 -0.68 1.16
N ILE A 192 8.34 -1.73 1.59
CA ILE A 192 8.01 -1.96 3.00
C ILE A 192 9.28 -2.09 3.84
N ASP A 193 10.26 -2.90 3.41
CA ASP A 193 11.53 -3.06 4.12
C ASP A 193 12.28 -1.73 4.25
N HIS A 194 12.28 -0.90 3.19
CA HIS A 194 12.87 0.43 3.21
C HIS A 194 12.19 1.32 4.24
N ILE A 195 10.86 1.31 4.30
CA ILE A 195 10.08 2.10 5.26
C ILE A 195 10.35 1.63 6.69
N ILE A 196 10.34 0.32 6.96
CA ILE A 196 10.66 -0.25 8.28
C ILE A 196 12.07 0.15 8.72
N LYS A 197 13.06 0.11 7.82
CA LYS A 197 14.42 0.57 8.11
C LYS A 197 14.46 2.06 8.42
N TRP A 198 13.77 2.86 7.63
CA TRP A 198 13.70 4.31 7.83
C TRP A 198 13.05 4.66 9.18
N PHE A 199 11.99 3.96 9.58
CA PHE A 199 11.36 4.12 10.90
C PHE A 199 12.35 3.96 12.07
N LYS A 200 13.32 3.05 11.93
CA LYS A 200 14.30 2.74 12.97
C LYS A 200 15.48 3.72 13.00
N LYS A 201 15.58 4.65 12.05
CA LYS A 201 16.66 5.65 12.04
C LYS A 201 16.51 6.63 13.20
N SER A 202 17.64 6.97 13.81
CA SER A 202 17.73 8.07 14.77
C SER A 202 17.66 9.41 14.04
N ASP A 203 17.31 10.48 14.77
CA ASP A 203 17.31 11.84 14.23
C ASP A 203 18.69 12.21 13.66
N SER A 204 19.78 11.83 14.36
CA SER A 204 21.15 12.09 13.91
C SER A 204 21.48 11.42 12.58
N SER A 205 21.05 10.17 12.38
CA SER A 205 21.29 9.45 11.13
C SER A 205 20.46 9.98 9.96
N ILE A 206 19.31 10.60 10.21
CA ILE A 206 18.50 11.20 9.13
C ILE A 206 19.19 12.48 8.64
N ILE A 207 19.67 13.33 9.55
CA ILE A 207 20.34 14.59 9.20
C ILE A 207 21.62 14.33 8.40
N GLN A 208 22.36 13.26 8.70
CA GLN A 208 23.57 12.87 7.97
C GLN A 208 23.30 12.36 6.55
N ASP A 209 22.11 11.83 6.25
CA ASP A 209 21.75 11.38 4.90
C ASP A 209 21.29 12.54 4.00
N ASP A 210 20.87 13.67 4.60
CA ASP A 210 20.38 14.87 3.90
C ASP A 210 21.49 15.92 3.66
N CYS A 211 22.73 15.63 4.08
CA CYS A 211 23.94 16.46 3.86
C CYS A 211 24.87 15.81 2.84
#